data_AF-A0A0L0SR41-F1
#
_entry.id   AF-A0A0L0SR41-F1
#
_cell.length_a   1.000
_cell.length_b   1.000
_cell.length_c   1.000
_cell.angle_alpha   90.00
_cell.angle_beta   90.00
_cell.angle_gamma   90.00
#
_symmetry.space_group_name_H-M   'P 1'
#
loop_
_entity.id
_entity.type
_entity.pdbx_description
1 polymer ?
#
loop_
_entity_poly.entity_id
_entity_poly.type
_entity_poly.pdbx_seq_one_letter_code
_entity_poly.pdbx_strand_id
1 'polypeptide(L)'
;MNQDLTALADHLRRSRVLVADVDLALREDHRFLVLKVVHRDANEQLLSPSPIVDVIWHAHLIDTMSYMVMNDALPFIIHHDPRGTHDDDAANRAHWLDNTRACYRARWGDLLAAAWDDGASSAAVRERGARRASVAQVSTPTTANTQEVVKVTLLLPNKRDKVLFLVKETTSVAKVVTHFADRIHAHLSTLRF
;
A
#
# COMPACT_ATOMS: atom_id res chain seq x y z
N MET A 1 -14.81 -8.27 -23.21
CA MET A 1 -13.98 -7.13 -22.80
C MET A 1 -12.54 -7.60 -22.89
N ASN A 2 -11.78 -7.16 -23.89
CA ASN A 2 -10.39 -7.58 -24.08
C ASN A 2 -9.54 -6.33 -23.83
N GLN A 3 -9.25 -6.04 -22.57
CA GLN A 3 -8.39 -4.92 -22.21
C GLN A 3 -6.93 -5.33 -22.46
N ASP A 4 -6.18 -4.50 -23.18
CA ASP A 4 -4.73 -4.65 -23.30
C ASP A 4 -4.08 -4.21 -21.98
N LEU A 5 -3.83 -5.18 -21.10
CA LEU A 5 -3.22 -4.95 -19.80
C LEU A 5 -1.68 -4.89 -19.88
N THR A 6 -1.07 -4.90 -21.07
CA THR A 6 0.39 -4.98 -21.22
C THR A 6 1.08 -3.76 -20.61
N ALA A 7 0.54 -2.56 -20.85
CA ALA A 7 1.08 -1.33 -20.29
C ALA A 7 0.96 -1.27 -18.76
N LEU A 8 -0.16 -1.78 -18.20
CA LEU A 8 -0.36 -1.88 -16.76
C LEU A 8 0.54 -2.94 -16.14
N ALA A 9 0.64 -4.12 -16.76
CA ALA A 9 1.53 -5.19 -16.30
C ALA A 9 2.98 -4.71 -16.29
N ASP A 10 3.40 -3.99 -17.34
CA ASP A 10 4.73 -3.42 -17.41
C ASP A 10 4.93 -2.25 -16.45
N HIS A 11 3.91 -1.41 -16.22
CA HIS A 11 3.94 -0.41 -15.16
C HIS A 11 4.09 -1.09 -13.80
N LEU A 12 3.28 -2.10 -13.47
CA LEU A 12 3.36 -2.83 -12.20
C LEU A 12 4.73 -3.49 -12.02
N ARG A 13 5.28 -4.13 -13.06
CA ARG A 13 6.62 -4.73 -13.08
C ARG A 13 7.74 -3.71 -12.89
N ARG A 14 7.60 -2.50 -13.45
CA ARG A 14 8.58 -1.41 -13.33
C ARG A 14 8.40 -0.57 -12.06
N SER A 15 7.17 -0.48 -11.58
CA SER A 15 6.82 0.19 -10.34
C SER A 15 7.35 -0.62 -9.18
N ARG A 16 7.77 0.06 -8.12
CA ARG A 16 8.21 -0.60 -6.87
C ARG A 16 7.04 -1.21 -6.08
N VAL A 17 5.90 -1.41 -6.72
CA VAL A 17 4.68 -1.96 -6.13
C VAL A 17 4.87 -3.45 -5.96
N LEU A 18 5.03 -3.88 -4.71
CA LEU A 18 5.43 -5.23 -4.37
C LEU A 18 4.24 -6.18 -4.39
N VAL A 19 3.72 -6.50 -5.57
CA VAL A 19 2.84 -7.65 -5.69
C VAL A 19 3.69 -8.88 -5.96
N ALA A 20 3.68 -9.83 -5.03
CA ALA A 20 4.51 -11.04 -5.13
C ALA A 20 4.10 -11.92 -6.33
N ASP A 21 2.85 -11.82 -6.76
CA ASP A 21 2.28 -12.52 -7.91
C ASP A 21 1.46 -11.55 -8.77
N VAL A 22 2.08 -11.02 -9.83
CA VAL A 22 1.47 -10.06 -10.76
C VAL A 22 0.28 -10.66 -11.49
N ASP A 23 0.32 -11.94 -11.84
CA ASP A 23 -0.76 -12.59 -12.58
C ASP A 23 -1.98 -12.78 -11.69
N LEU A 24 -1.79 -13.12 -10.42
CA LEU A 24 -2.87 -13.12 -9.43
C LEU A 24 -3.46 -11.72 -9.28
N ALA A 25 -2.60 -10.71 -9.16
CA ALA A 25 -3.02 -9.32 -9.01
C ALA A 25 -3.92 -8.85 -10.17
N LEU A 26 -3.48 -9.07 -11.41
CA LEU A 26 -4.23 -8.70 -12.61
C LEU A 26 -5.55 -9.49 -12.73
N ARG A 27 -5.56 -10.77 -12.36
CA ARG A 27 -6.80 -11.56 -12.33
C ARG A 27 -7.79 -11.01 -11.32
N GLU A 28 -7.34 -10.66 -10.13
CA GLU A 28 -8.19 -10.15 -9.06
C GLU A 28 -8.67 -8.71 -9.34
N ASP A 29 -7.83 -7.88 -9.94
CA ASP A 29 -8.21 -6.54 -10.43
C ASP A 29 -9.32 -6.63 -11.47
N HIS A 30 -9.17 -7.49 -12.49
CA HIS A 30 -10.22 -7.69 -13.49
C HIS A 30 -11.53 -8.21 -12.87
N ARG A 31 -11.45 -9.13 -11.89
CA ARG A 31 -12.64 -9.59 -11.14
C ARG A 31 -13.29 -8.44 -10.38
N PHE A 32 -12.50 -7.57 -9.76
CA PHE A 32 -13.03 -6.43 -9.01
C PHE A 32 -13.73 -5.43 -9.93
N LEU A 33 -13.14 -5.12 -11.10
CA LEU A 33 -13.77 -4.27 -12.12
C LEU A 33 -15.09 -4.88 -12.62
N VAL A 34 -15.16 -6.20 -12.81
CA VAL A 34 -16.41 -6.88 -13.15
C VAL A 34 -17.48 -6.68 -12.06
N LEU A 35 -17.12 -6.76 -10.77
CA LEU A 35 -18.07 -6.49 -9.69
C LEU A 35 -18.53 -5.03 -9.68
N LYS A 36 -17.62 -4.08 -9.87
CA LYS A 36 -17.96 -2.65 -9.97
C LYS A 36 -19.02 -2.43 -11.05
N VAL A 37 -18.83 -3.02 -12.24
CA VAL A 37 -19.79 -2.93 -13.35
C VAL A 37 -21.12 -3.60 -13.03
N VAL A 38 -21.11 -4.84 -12.52
CA VAL A 38 -22.34 -5.61 -12.21
C VAL A 38 -23.20 -4.89 -11.17
N HIS A 39 -22.57 -4.29 -10.16
CA HIS A 39 -23.27 -3.58 -9.09
C HIS A 39 -23.45 -2.08 -9.34
N ARG A 40 -22.96 -1.56 -10.48
CA ARG A 40 -22.97 -0.12 -10.83
C ARG A 40 -22.35 0.78 -9.74
N ASP A 41 -21.30 0.28 -9.10
CA ASP A 41 -20.64 0.96 -7.98
C ASP A 41 -19.55 1.93 -8.45
N ALA A 42 -19.98 3.00 -9.12
CA ALA A 42 -19.09 4.01 -9.70
C ALA A 42 -18.41 4.93 -8.67
N ASN A 43 -19.00 5.07 -7.48
CA ASN A 43 -18.61 6.09 -6.49
C ASN A 43 -18.12 5.49 -5.16
N GLU A 44 -17.61 4.25 -5.17
CA GLU A 44 -17.04 3.57 -3.99
C GLU A 44 -18.01 3.48 -2.79
N GLN A 45 -19.31 3.27 -3.03
CA GLN A 45 -20.34 3.26 -1.97
C GLN A 45 -20.75 1.86 -1.52
N LEU A 46 -20.36 0.83 -2.26
CA LEU A 46 -20.78 -0.55 -1.99
C LEU A 46 -19.60 -1.51 -1.80
N LEU A 47 -18.56 -1.38 -2.64
CA LEU A 47 -17.47 -2.35 -2.74
C LEU A 47 -16.13 -1.70 -2.40
N SER A 48 -15.41 -2.30 -1.46
CA SER A 48 -14.00 -2.00 -1.19
C SER A 48 -13.10 -3.05 -1.84
N PRO A 49 -11.94 -2.68 -2.41
CA PRO A 49 -11.00 -3.64 -2.97
C PRO A 49 -10.38 -4.53 -1.89
N SER A 50 -9.92 -5.73 -2.27
CA SER A 50 -9.06 -6.57 -1.44
C SER A 50 -7.64 -5.97 -1.36
N PRO A 51 -6.78 -6.39 -0.41
CA PRO A 51 -5.45 -5.79 -0.24
C PRO A 51 -4.57 -5.82 -1.50
N ILE A 52 -4.65 -6.87 -2.31
CA ILE A 52 -3.87 -6.97 -3.55
C ILE A 52 -4.41 -6.06 -4.66
N VAL A 53 -5.74 -5.91 -4.73
CA VAL A 53 -6.42 -5.05 -5.72
C VAL A 53 -6.25 -3.59 -5.35
N ASP A 54 -6.32 -3.25 -4.05
CA ASP A 54 -6.11 -1.91 -3.52
C ASP A 54 -4.76 -1.35 -3.98
N VAL A 55 -3.74 -2.19 -3.99
CA VAL A 55 -2.40 -1.84 -4.46
C VAL A 55 -2.38 -1.50 -5.96
N ILE A 56 -3.09 -2.26 -6.81
CA ILE A 56 -3.22 -1.95 -8.25
C ILE A 56 -4.06 -0.70 -8.47
N TRP A 57 -5.14 -0.54 -7.70
CA TRP A 57 -6.03 0.61 -7.77
C TRP A 57 -5.27 1.92 -7.53
N HIS A 58 -4.44 1.97 -6.50
CA HIS A 58 -3.57 3.12 -6.24
C HIS A 58 -2.54 3.35 -7.36
N ALA A 59 -2.03 2.30 -8.00
CA ALA A 59 -1.12 2.43 -9.14
C ALA A 59 -1.84 3.06 -10.35
N HIS A 60 -3.09 2.66 -10.62
CA HIS A 60 -3.92 3.30 -11.65
C HIS A 60 -4.11 4.80 -11.38
N LEU A 61 -4.44 5.19 -10.15
CA LEU A 61 -4.65 6.62 -9.82
C LEU A 61 -3.41 7.49 -10.05
N ILE A 62 -2.21 6.91 -9.91
CA ILE A 62 -0.94 7.60 -10.17
C ILE A 62 -0.64 7.62 -11.69
N ASP A 63 -0.86 6.50 -12.39
CA ASP A 63 -0.74 6.40 -13.85
C ASP A 63 -2.05 6.83 -14.52
N THR A 64 -2.26 8.14 -14.57
CA THR A 64 -3.48 8.75 -15.13
C THR A 64 -3.81 8.30 -16.55
N MET A 65 -2.82 7.97 -17.38
CA MET A 65 -3.04 7.43 -18.73
C MET A 65 -3.63 6.02 -18.66
N SER A 66 -3.04 5.14 -17.84
CA SER A 66 -3.57 3.80 -17.62
C SER A 66 -4.99 3.83 -17.04
N TYR A 67 -5.25 4.71 -16.07
CA TYR A 67 -6.57 4.87 -15.49
C TYR A 67 -7.62 5.39 -16.49
N MET A 68 -7.25 6.32 -17.38
CA MET A 68 -8.13 6.76 -18.46
C MET A 68 -8.47 5.61 -19.41
N VAL A 69 -7.48 4.82 -19.86
CA VAL A 69 -7.69 3.68 -20.76
C VAL A 69 -8.58 2.62 -20.11
N MET A 70 -8.37 2.33 -18.82
CA MET A 70 -9.22 1.41 -18.08
C MET A 70 -10.68 1.91 -18.05
N ASN A 71 -10.91 3.18 -17.70
CA ASN A 71 -12.26 3.75 -17.62
C ASN A 71 -12.97 3.85 -18.97
N ASP A 72 -12.24 4.11 -20.07
CA ASP A 72 -12.81 4.16 -21.43
C ASP A 72 -13.38 2.80 -21.87
N ALA A 73 -12.84 1.71 -21.33
CA ALA A 73 -13.34 0.36 -21.55
C ALA A 73 -14.49 -0.06 -20.62
N LEU A 74 -14.94 0.82 -19.72
CA LEU A 74 -16.04 0.57 -18.78
C LEU A 74 -17.30 1.38 -19.18
N PRO A 75 -18.51 0.92 -18.80
CA PRO A 75 -19.75 1.64 -19.10
C PRO A 75 -19.92 2.95 -18.30
N PHE A 76 -19.05 3.23 -17.33
CA PHE A 76 -19.01 4.44 -16.54
C PHE A 76 -17.60 4.66 -15.97
N ILE A 77 -17.31 5.89 -15.58
CA ILE A 77 -16.06 6.24 -14.89
C ILE A 77 -16.20 5.83 -13.42
N ILE A 78 -15.23 5.07 -12.90
CA ILE A 78 -15.15 4.74 -11.48
C ILE A 78 -14.37 5.85 -10.78
N HIS A 79 -15.05 6.65 -9.97
CA HIS A 79 -14.44 7.74 -9.22
C HIS A 79 -13.76 7.23 -7.94
N HIS A 80 -12.62 7.83 -7.59
CA HIS A 80 -11.96 7.61 -6.31
C HIS A 80 -12.25 8.77 -5.36
N ASP A 81 -12.60 8.47 -4.10
CA ASP A 81 -12.65 9.45 -3.02
C ASP A 81 -11.35 9.41 -2.18
N PRO A 82 -10.47 10.44 -2.28
CA PRO A 82 -9.25 10.51 -1.48
C PRO A 82 -9.51 10.55 0.03
N ARG A 83 -10.74 10.87 0.46
CA ARG A 83 -11.15 10.95 1.86
C ARG A 83 -11.62 9.63 2.44
N GLY A 84 -11.87 8.60 1.62
CA GLY A 84 -12.37 7.30 2.07
C GLY A 84 -11.42 6.49 2.99
N THR A 85 -10.27 7.06 3.35
CA THR A 85 -9.29 6.50 4.30
C THR A 85 -9.33 7.18 5.69
N HIS A 86 -10.23 8.12 5.93
CA HIS A 86 -10.38 8.74 7.25
C HIS A 86 -10.92 7.75 8.29
N ASP A 87 -10.50 7.91 9.54
CA ASP A 87 -10.86 7.01 10.67
C ASP A 87 -12.38 6.84 10.84
N ASP A 88 -13.17 7.86 10.48
CA ASP A 88 -14.63 7.85 10.53
C ASP A 88 -15.26 6.86 9.53
N ASP A 89 -14.53 6.47 8.47
CA ASP A 89 -14.96 5.54 7.42
C ASP A 89 -14.42 4.12 7.60
N ALA A 90 -13.65 3.83 8.65
CA ALA A 90 -13.10 2.51 8.88
C ALA A 90 -14.18 1.42 9.01
N ALA A 91 -15.30 1.73 9.68
CA ALA A 91 -16.44 0.83 9.81
C ALA A 91 -17.16 0.62 8.46
N ASN A 92 -17.33 1.69 7.68
CA ASN A 92 -17.92 1.63 6.34
C ASN A 92 -17.05 0.78 5.41
N ARG A 93 -15.72 0.98 5.44
CA ARG A 93 -14.76 0.20 4.66
C ARG A 93 -14.79 -1.28 5.01
N ALA A 94 -14.86 -1.63 6.30
CA ALA A 94 -14.99 -3.02 6.72
C ALA A 94 -16.28 -3.64 6.17
N HIS A 95 -17.41 -2.92 6.27
CA HIS A 95 -18.68 -3.35 5.72
C HIS A 95 -18.63 -3.55 4.19
N TRP A 96 -18.06 -2.59 3.45
CA TRP A 96 -17.89 -2.69 2.00
C TRP A 96 -16.95 -3.82 1.59
N LEU A 97 -15.89 -4.08 2.38
CA LEU A 97 -15.00 -5.21 2.13
C LEU A 97 -15.73 -6.55 2.31
N ASP A 98 -16.58 -6.66 3.33
CA ASP A 98 -17.41 -7.85 3.53
C ASP A 98 -18.45 -8.02 2.41
N ASN A 99 -19.03 -6.93 1.90
CA ASN A 99 -19.86 -6.96 0.70
C ASN A 99 -19.07 -7.46 -0.51
N THR A 100 -17.85 -6.97 -0.73
CA THR A 100 -16.98 -7.45 -1.81
C THR A 100 -16.71 -8.95 -1.66
N ARG A 101 -16.37 -9.42 -0.45
CA ARG A 101 -16.16 -10.86 -0.18
C ARG A 101 -17.40 -11.69 -0.50
N ALA A 102 -18.58 -11.24 -0.10
CA ALA A 102 -19.84 -11.91 -0.38
C ALA A 102 -20.11 -12.00 -1.88
N CYS A 103 -19.93 -10.90 -2.61
CA CYS A 103 -20.08 -10.85 -4.07
C CYS A 103 -19.08 -11.76 -4.79
N TYR A 104 -17.82 -11.80 -4.34
CA TYR A 104 -16.83 -12.73 -4.88
C TYR A 104 -17.24 -14.19 -4.68
N ARG A 105 -17.66 -14.55 -3.46
CA ARG A 105 -18.11 -15.91 -3.14
C ARG A 105 -19.30 -16.33 -3.97
N ALA A 106 -20.29 -15.45 -4.09
CA ALA A 106 -21.48 -15.71 -4.89
C ALA A 106 -21.18 -15.93 -6.37
N ARG A 107 -20.12 -15.31 -6.91
CA ARG A 107 -19.82 -15.33 -8.35
C ARG A 107 -18.75 -16.34 -8.75
N TRP A 108 -17.72 -16.54 -7.92
CA TRP A 108 -16.55 -17.36 -8.27
C TRP A 108 -16.21 -18.43 -7.23
N GLY A 109 -16.97 -18.54 -6.14
CA GLY A 109 -16.71 -19.50 -5.07
C GLY A 109 -15.64 -19.02 -4.09
N ASP A 110 -14.87 -19.94 -3.52
CA ASP A 110 -13.97 -19.63 -2.41
C ASP A 110 -12.90 -18.58 -2.74
N LEU A 111 -12.60 -17.75 -1.75
CA LEU A 111 -11.59 -16.71 -1.84
C LEU A 111 -10.19 -17.33 -1.76
N LEU A 112 -9.30 -16.93 -2.65
CA LEU A 112 -7.90 -17.30 -2.56
C LEU A 112 -7.22 -16.52 -1.44
N ALA A 113 -6.82 -17.18 -0.36
CA ALA A 113 -6.17 -16.55 0.80
C ALA A 113 -5.05 -15.55 0.40
N ALA A 114 -4.22 -15.93 -0.58
CA ALA A 114 -3.15 -15.07 -1.11
C ALA A 114 -3.59 -13.71 -1.67
N ALA A 115 -4.85 -13.55 -2.10
CA ALA A 115 -5.40 -12.29 -2.61
C ALA A 115 -6.15 -11.47 -1.54
N TRP A 116 -6.44 -12.08 -0.38
CA TRP A 116 -7.35 -11.52 0.63
C TRP A 116 -6.71 -11.37 2.02
N ASP A 117 -5.56 -12.00 2.25
CA ASP A 117 -4.77 -11.86 3.47
C ASP A 117 -3.84 -10.65 3.37
N ASP A 118 -3.78 -9.83 4.43
CA ASP A 118 -2.85 -8.69 4.56
C ASP A 118 -1.36 -9.12 4.53
N GLY A 119 -1.11 -10.43 4.65
CA GLY A 119 0.21 -11.06 4.60
C GLY A 119 0.93 -10.93 3.25
N ALA A 120 0.18 -10.92 2.13
CA ALA A 120 0.77 -10.86 0.79
C ALA A 120 1.42 -9.49 0.50
N SER A 121 0.83 -8.40 0.99
CA SER A 121 1.38 -7.04 0.86
C SER A 121 2.47 -6.73 1.90
N SER A 122 2.45 -7.39 3.08
CA SER A 122 3.40 -7.11 4.17
C SER A 122 4.68 -7.97 4.12
N ALA A 123 4.62 -9.21 3.64
CA ALA A 123 5.79 -10.10 3.55
C ALA A 123 6.81 -9.62 2.51
N ALA A 124 6.35 -9.11 1.37
CA ALA A 124 7.21 -8.61 0.30
C ALA A 124 8.02 -7.36 0.72
N VAL A 125 7.48 -6.55 1.64
CA VAL A 125 8.16 -5.40 2.27
C VAL A 125 9.22 -5.88 3.28
N ARG A 126 8.94 -6.93 4.05
CA ARG A 126 9.84 -7.49 5.08
C ARG A 126 11.04 -8.23 4.47
N GLU A 127 10.84 -9.00 3.40
CA GLU A 127 11.91 -9.79 2.77
C GLU A 127 12.91 -8.93 1.97
N ARG A 128 12.46 -7.78 1.44
CA ARG A 128 13.34 -6.82 0.73
C ARG A 128 14.14 -5.92 1.65
N GLY A 129 13.67 -5.64 2.86
CA GLY A 129 14.50 -5.05 3.92
C GLY A 129 15.72 -5.94 4.23
N ALA A 130 15.51 -7.26 4.24
CA ALA A 130 16.57 -8.25 4.46
C ALA A 130 17.49 -8.44 3.23
N ARG A 131 16.95 -8.53 2.00
CA ARG A 131 17.78 -8.72 0.78
C ARG A 131 18.56 -7.47 0.35
N ARG A 132 18.05 -6.26 0.62
CA ARG A 132 18.76 -5.02 0.32
C ARG A 132 19.87 -4.70 1.34
N ALA A 133 19.77 -5.26 2.55
CA ALA A 133 20.85 -5.27 3.53
C ALA A 133 21.98 -6.27 3.17
N SER A 134 21.66 -7.33 2.41
CA SER A 134 22.62 -8.39 2.04
C SER A 134 23.58 -8.01 0.90
N VAL A 135 23.23 -7.06 0.01
CA VAL A 135 24.10 -6.66 -1.13
C VAL A 135 25.16 -5.62 -0.73
N ALA A 136 25.09 -5.06 0.48
CA ALA A 136 26.05 -4.05 0.96
C ALA A 136 27.12 -4.62 1.92
N GLN A 137 27.18 -5.92 2.16
CA GLN A 137 28.13 -6.52 3.10
C GLN A 137 29.22 -7.30 2.37
N VAL A 138 30.26 -6.59 1.94
CA VAL A 138 31.61 -7.16 1.92
C VAL A 138 31.97 -7.49 3.37
N SER A 139 32.25 -8.76 3.60
CA SER A 139 32.49 -9.35 4.91
C SER A 139 33.71 -8.78 5.61
N THR A 140 33.55 -8.42 6.88
CA THR A 140 34.53 -8.77 7.92
C THR A 140 33.76 -9.25 9.15
N PRO A 141 34.18 -10.36 9.79
CA PRO A 141 33.47 -10.91 10.93
C PRO A 141 33.81 -10.11 12.17
N THR A 142 32.85 -9.90 13.08
CA THR A 142 33.08 -9.81 14.54
C THR A 142 31.75 -9.57 15.26
N THR A 143 31.37 -10.61 16.02
CA THR A 143 30.65 -10.67 17.29
C THR A 143 29.30 -9.96 17.43
N ALA A 144 28.27 -10.80 17.64
CA ALA A 144 26.92 -10.45 18.03
C ALA A 144 26.88 -9.48 19.23
N ASN A 145 26.19 -8.35 19.04
CA ASN A 145 25.70 -7.54 20.14
C ASN A 145 24.23 -7.20 19.85
N THR A 146 23.33 -7.95 20.48
CA THR A 146 21.88 -7.76 20.41
C THR A 146 21.54 -6.48 21.16
N GLN A 147 21.69 -5.32 20.50
CA GLN A 147 21.30 -4.04 21.07
C GLN A 147 19.82 -3.80 20.80
N GLU A 148 19.05 -3.67 21.89
CA GLU A 148 17.63 -3.36 21.86
C GLU A 148 17.38 -2.01 21.17
N VAL A 149 16.42 -2.01 20.25
CA VAL A 149 16.04 -0.86 19.43
C VAL A 149 14.74 -0.30 19.98
N VAL A 150 14.73 0.98 20.32
CA VAL A 150 13.59 1.69 20.88
C VAL A 150 12.81 2.40 19.77
N LYS A 151 11.49 2.28 19.83
CA LYS A 151 10.55 2.93 18.91
C LYS A 151 10.23 4.34 19.42
N VAL A 152 10.76 5.35 18.75
CA VAL A 152 10.50 6.77 19.05
C VAL A 152 9.50 7.31 18.03
N THR A 153 8.40 7.89 18.51
CA THR A 153 7.37 8.51 17.65
C THR A 153 7.40 10.01 17.86
N LEU A 154 7.65 10.78 16.80
CA LEU A 154 7.61 12.23 16.82
C LEU A 154 6.32 12.72 16.16
N LEU A 155 5.59 13.59 16.87
CA LEU A 155 4.36 14.21 16.40
C LEU A 155 4.69 15.53 15.71
N LEU A 156 4.22 15.73 14.49
CA LEU A 156 4.40 17.00 13.79
C LEU A 156 3.44 18.08 14.33
N PRO A 157 3.74 19.38 14.15
CA PRO A 157 2.95 20.49 14.71
C PRO A 157 1.47 20.48 14.27
N ASN A 158 1.17 19.89 13.12
CA ASN A 158 -0.19 19.73 12.60
C ASN A 158 -0.98 18.58 13.27
N LYS A 159 -0.38 17.85 14.23
CA LYS A 159 -0.91 16.71 15.01
C LYS A 159 -1.49 15.54 14.21
N ARG A 160 -1.53 15.62 12.88
CA ARG A 160 -2.06 14.60 11.98
C ARG A 160 -0.97 13.68 11.44
N ASP A 161 0.26 14.17 11.34
CA ASP A 161 1.38 13.40 10.82
C ASP A 161 2.32 12.94 11.95
N LYS A 162 2.71 11.66 11.90
CA LYS A 162 3.63 11.03 12.84
C LYS A 162 4.82 10.47 12.10
N VAL A 163 6.02 10.71 12.62
CA VAL A 163 7.26 10.13 12.07
C VAL A 163 7.84 9.15 13.08
N LEU A 164 8.08 7.92 12.62
CA LEU A 164 8.61 6.84 13.43
C LEU A 164 10.11 6.66 13.22
N PHE A 165 10.85 6.62 14.31
CA PHE A 165 12.26 6.25 14.33
C PHE A 165 12.46 4.99 15.15
N LEU A 166 13.22 4.06 14.59
CA LEU A 166 13.79 2.94 15.32
C LEU A 166 15.24 3.32 15.62
N VAL A 167 15.50 3.68 16.87
CA VAL A 167 16.83 4.12 17.30
C VAL A 167 17.35 3.19 18.38
N LYS A 168 18.66 2.95 18.40
CA LYS A 168 19.28 2.26 19.53
C LYS A 168 19.05 3.08 20.79
N GLU A 169 18.84 2.43 21.92
CA GLU A 169 18.63 3.14 23.20
C GLU A 169 19.80 4.08 23.55
N THR A 170 21.01 3.75 23.09
CA THR A 170 22.22 4.57 23.25
C THR A 170 22.31 5.77 22.29
N THR A 171 21.32 5.96 21.42
CA THR A 171 21.31 7.06 20.44
C THR A 171 20.94 8.36 21.14
N SER A 172 21.82 9.36 21.08
CA SER A 172 21.54 10.65 21.68
C SER A 172 20.34 11.33 21.02
N VAL A 173 19.52 12.01 21.82
CA VAL A 173 18.36 12.77 21.35
C VAL A 173 18.75 13.76 20.25
N ALA A 174 19.92 14.40 20.36
CA ALA A 174 20.44 15.31 19.33
C ALA A 174 20.55 14.64 17.95
N LYS A 175 21.02 13.39 17.88
CA LYS A 175 21.09 12.64 16.60
C LYS A 175 19.71 12.31 16.06
N VAL A 176 18.76 11.96 16.93
CA VAL A 176 17.37 11.71 16.54
C VAL A 176 16.74 12.97 15.96
N VAL A 177 16.99 14.12 16.60
CA VAL A 177 16.51 15.44 16.19
C VAL A 177 17.12 15.87 14.85
N THR A 178 18.42 15.68 14.63
CA THR A 178 19.07 15.94 13.34
C THR A 178 18.46 15.10 12.22
N HIS A 179 18.32 13.79 12.43
CA HIS A 179 17.72 12.90 11.44
C HIS A 179 16.25 13.24 11.17
N PHE A 180 15.51 13.70 12.17
CA PHE A 180 14.15 14.17 11.97
C PHE A 180 14.11 15.43 11.11
N ALA A 181 14.94 16.44 11.40
CA ALA A 181 15.03 17.67 10.62
C ALA A 181 15.33 17.41 9.14
N ASP A 182 16.31 16.54 8.85
CA ASP A 182 16.67 16.13 7.49
C ASP A 182 15.49 15.45 6.77
N ARG A 183 14.75 14.60 7.49
CA ARG A 183 13.64 13.81 6.93
C ARG A 183 12.44 14.65 6.54
N ILE A 184 12.18 15.74 7.27
CA ILE A 184 11.06 16.65 7.00
C ILE A 184 11.50 17.91 6.25
N HIS A 185 12.76 17.94 5.79
CA HIS A 185 13.37 19.09 5.11
C HIS A 185 13.22 20.40 5.90
N ALA A 186 13.27 20.33 7.23
CA ALA A 186 13.17 21.49 8.12
C ALA A 186 14.54 21.86 8.69
N HIS A 187 14.74 23.14 8.97
CA HIS A 187 15.97 23.60 9.61
C HIS A 187 15.92 23.30 11.11
N LEU A 188 17.04 22.87 11.72
CA LEU A 188 17.05 22.50 13.14
C LEU A 188 16.56 23.60 14.08
N SER A 189 16.83 24.86 13.73
CA SER A 189 16.40 26.03 14.50
C SER A 189 14.89 26.28 14.50
N THR A 190 14.14 25.61 13.61
CA THR A 190 12.67 25.74 13.55
C THR A 190 11.95 24.69 14.39
N LEU A 191 12.67 23.73 14.96
CA LEU A 191 12.10 22.61 15.70
C LEU A 191 12.19 22.86 17.21
N ARG A 192 11.09 22.63 17.92
CA ARG A 192 11.01 22.64 19.38
C ARG A 192 10.53 21.25 19.81
N PHE A 193 11.31 20.59 20.66
CA PHE A 193 11.05 19.25 21.18
C PHE A 193 10.77 19.31 22.67
#